data_AF-A0A9X1WTN4-F1
#
_entry.id   AF-A0A9X1WTN4-F1
#
_cell.length_a   1.000
_cell.length_b   1.000
_cell.length_c   1.000
_cell.angle_alpha   90.00
_cell.angle_beta   90.00
_cell.angle_gamma   90.00
#
_symmetry.space_group_name_H-M   'P 1'
#
loop_
_entity.id
_entity.type
_entity.pdbx_description
1 polymer ?
#
loop_
_entity_poly.entity_id
_entity_poly.type
_entity_poly.pdbx_seq_one_letter_code
_entity_poly.pdbx_strand_id
1 'polypeptide(L)'
;MDSNLTPKQQKRQQEREIIDEYHKLVTEEALEPLYQSFKKWKSGSLPYFELTELIHLFHKKNQEIYKDFTYNDHKELVLLAKLKLSRLSEDDIKENKRLLEFWGFEDRATE
;
A
#
# COMPACT_ATOMS: atom_id res chain seq x y z
N MET A 1 -28.03 -7.02 6.86
CA MET A 1 -27.52 -8.39 7.03
C MET A 1 -26.72 -8.39 8.30
N ASP A 2 -27.32 -8.83 9.40
CA ASP A 2 -26.63 -8.92 10.68
C ASP A 2 -25.55 -10.00 10.57
N SER A 3 -24.31 -9.54 10.62
CA SER A 3 -23.14 -10.40 10.48
C SER A 3 -22.99 -11.21 11.76
N ASN A 4 -23.39 -12.48 11.74
CA ASN A 4 -23.20 -13.48 12.82
C ASN A 4 -21.71 -13.85 13.03
N LEU A 5 -20.81 -12.87 12.98
CA LEU A 5 -19.38 -13.07 13.17
C LEU A 5 -19.02 -12.87 14.63
N THR A 6 -18.17 -13.76 15.14
CA THR A 6 -17.52 -13.58 16.43
C THR A 6 -16.61 -12.34 16.39
N PRO A 7 -16.30 -11.71 17.55
CA PRO A 7 -15.39 -10.55 17.60
C PRO A 7 -14.04 -10.81 16.93
N LYS A 8 -13.51 -12.03 17.06
CA LYS A 8 -12.25 -12.45 16.40
C LYS A 8 -12.37 -12.48 14.88
N GLN A 9 -13.51 -12.92 14.35
CA GLN A 9 -13.75 -12.93 12.90
C GLN A 9 -13.97 -11.51 12.37
N GLN A 10 -14.69 -10.67 13.11
CA GLN A 10 -14.87 -9.25 12.76
C GLN A 10 -13.52 -8.54 12.69
N LYS A 11 -12.65 -8.72 13.69
CA LYS A 11 -11.29 -8.15 13.67
C LYS A 11 -10.49 -8.61 12.46
N ARG A 12 -10.48 -9.91 12.15
CA ARG A 12 -9.79 -10.46 10.97
C ARG A 12 -10.33 -9.90 9.66
N GLN A 13 -11.64 -9.65 9.59
CA GLN A 13 -12.28 -9.08 8.42
C GLN A 13 -11.84 -7.61 8.23
N GLN A 14 -11.87 -6.81 9.28
CA GLN A 14 -11.38 -5.42 9.27
C GLN A 14 -9.89 -5.34 8.89
N GLU A 15 -9.06 -6.25 9.41
CA GLU A 15 -7.64 -6.34 9.04
C GLU A 15 -7.44 -6.67 7.56
N ARG A 16 -8.28 -7.54 6.99
CA ARG A 16 -8.21 -7.85 5.55
C ARG A 16 -8.62 -6.66 4.70
N GLU A 17 -9.68 -5.96 5.10
CA GLU A 17 -10.18 -4.78 4.38
C GLU A 17 -9.14 -3.66 4.34
N ILE A 18 -8.48 -3.37 5.47
CA ILE A 18 -7.45 -2.31 5.48
C ILE A 18 -6.20 -2.69 4.68
N ILE A 19 -5.81 -3.97 4.68
CA ILE A 19 -4.71 -4.47 3.85
C ILE A 19 -5.07 -4.38 2.38
N ASP A 20 -6.29 -4.75 2.00
CA ASP A 20 -6.77 -4.67 0.61
C ASP A 20 -6.81 -3.21 0.10
N GLU A 21 -7.30 -2.29 0.93
CA GLU A 21 -7.30 -0.87 0.62
C GLU A 21 -5.87 -0.32 0.45
N TYR A 22 -4.94 -0.71 1.33
CA TYR A 22 -3.54 -0.34 1.21
C TYR A 22 -2.89 -0.93 -0.05
N HIS A 23 -3.15 -2.20 -0.35
CA HIS A 23 -2.65 -2.86 -1.57
C HIS A 23 -3.14 -2.15 -2.83
N LYS A 24 -4.44 -1.81 -2.85
CA LYS A 24 -5.03 -1.04 -3.94
C LYS A 24 -4.33 0.31 -4.11
N LEU A 25 -4.16 1.06 -3.03
CA LEU A 25 -3.51 2.38 -3.05
C LEU A 25 -2.12 2.31 -3.71
N VAL A 26 -1.22 1.46 -3.20
CA VAL A 26 0.16 1.41 -3.71
C VAL A 26 0.23 0.87 -5.14
N THR A 27 -0.70 -0.01 -5.52
CA THR A 27 -0.80 -0.53 -6.88
C THR A 27 -1.28 0.54 -7.85
N GLU A 28 -2.32 1.30 -7.50
CA GLU A 28 -2.82 2.41 -8.31
C GLU A 28 -1.78 3.53 -8.45
N GLU A 29 -1.08 3.88 -7.37
CA GLU A 29 0.05 4.82 -7.41
C GLU A 29 1.19 4.35 -8.32
N ALA A 30 1.45 3.04 -8.36
CA ALA A 30 2.46 2.47 -9.26
C ALA A 30 1.98 2.41 -10.73
N LEU A 31 0.68 2.22 -10.96
CA LEU A 31 0.07 2.16 -12.29
C LEU A 31 -0.06 3.53 -12.94
N GLU A 32 -0.31 4.60 -12.17
CA GLU A 32 -0.60 5.92 -12.72
C GLU A 32 0.52 6.46 -13.64
N PRO A 33 1.82 6.39 -13.29
CA PRO A 33 2.89 6.79 -14.22
C PRO A 33 2.92 5.97 -15.51
N LEU A 34 2.62 4.67 -15.43
CA LEU A 34 2.55 3.80 -16.60
C LEU A 34 1.36 4.20 -17.50
N TYR A 35 0.21 4.50 -16.90
CA TYR A 35 -0.97 4.98 -17.61
C TYR A 35 -0.69 6.30 -18.35
N GLN A 36 0.00 7.25 -17.71
CA GLN A 36 0.43 8.48 -18.36
C GLN A 36 1.40 8.22 -19.53
N SER A 37 2.24 7.19 -19.42
CA SER A 37 3.14 6.75 -20.50
C SER A 37 2.35 6.19 -21.70
N PHE A 38 1.30 5.41 -21.44
CA PHE A 38 0.38 4.96 -22.50
C PHE A 38 -0.31 6.13 -23.20
N LYS A 39 -0.73 7.17 -22.48
CA LYS A 39 -1.30 8.39 -23.08
C LYS A 39 -0.31 9.08 -24.00
N LYS A 40 0.94 9.26 -23.56
CA LYS A 40 2.01 9.88 -24.37
C LYS A 40 2.34 9.07 -25.62
N TRP A 41 2.35 7.75 -25.51
CA TRP A 41 2.53 6.87 -26.68
C TRP A 41 1.36 7.02 -27.66
N LYS A 42 0.13 7.03 -27.15
CA LYS A 42 -1.07 7.18 -27.97
C LYS A 42 -1.12 8.52 -28.72
N SER A 43 -0.57 9.59 -28.14
CA SER A 43 -0.44 10.89 -28.78
C SER A 43 0.76 11.02 -29.73
N GLY A 44 1.61 9.99 -29.83
CA GLY A 44 2.84 10.01 -30.64
C GLY A 44 4.01 10.75 -29.98
N SER A 45 3.87 11.17 -28.73
CA SER A 45 4.89 11.91 -27.97
C SER A 45 5.88 11.00 -27.23
N LEU A 46 5.66 9.68 -27.26
CA LEU A 46 6.53 8.65 -26.70
C LEU A 46 6.69 7.51 -27.73
N PRO A 47 7.91 7.19 -28.17
CA PRO A 47 8.16 6.05 -29.05
C PRO A 47 7.75 4.72 -28.42
N TYR A 48 7.39 3.73 -29.23
CA TYR A 48 6.93 2.43 -28.72
C TYR A 48 8.00 1.72 -27.88
N PHE A 49 9.29 1.84 -28.24
CA PHE A 49 10.37 1.18 -27.52
C PHE A 49 10.60 1.77 -26.12
N GLU A 50 10.34 3.06 -25.93
CA GLU A 50 10.41 3.68 -24.59
C GLU A 50 9.24 3.22 -23.73
N LEU A 51 8.03 3.12 -24.31
CA LEU A 51 6.88 2.57 -23.60
C LEU A 51 7.13 1.13 -23.15
N THR A 52 7.74 0.29 -23.99
CA THR A 52 8.07 -1.09 -23.61
C THR A 52 9.04 -1.14 -22.44
N GLU A 53 10.07 -0.29 -22.41
CA GLU A 53 10.98 -0.22 -21.25
C GLU A 53 10.26 0.23 -19.97
N LEU A 54 9.36 1.22 -20.07
CA LEU A 54 8.55 1.66 -18.92
C LEU A 54 7.62 0.55 -18.40
N ILE A 55 7.05 -0.27 -19.29
CA ILE A 55 6.29 -1.46 -18.89
C ILE A 55 7.18 -2.45 -18.12
N HIS A 56 8.41 -2.71 -18.58
CA HIS A 56 9.35 -3.59 -17.88
C HIS A 56 9.71 -3.06 -16.49
N LEU A 57 9.94 -1.75 -16.36
CA LEU A 57 10.21 -1.11 -15.07
C LEU A 57 9.00 -1.22 -14.12
N PHE A 58 7.80 -0.98 -14.63
CA PHE A 58 6.57 -1.20 -13.86
C PHE A 58 6.46 -2.67 -13.40
N HIS A 59 6.74 -3.63 -14.28
CA HIS A 59 6.68 -5.05 -13.94
C HIS A 59 7.59 -5.41 -12.76
N LYS A 60 8.81 -4.86 -12.72
CA LYS A 60 9.72 -5.03 -11.58
C LYS A 60 9.16 -4.41 -10.31
N LYS A 61 8.64 -3.18 -10.38
CA LYS A 61 8.02 -2.51 -9.22
C LYS A 61 6.81 -3.31 -8.70
N ASN A 62 5.96 -3.81 -9.59
CA ASN A 62 4.80 -4.60 -9.23
C ASN A 62 5.18 -5.95 -8.60
N GLN A 63 6.31 -6.53 -8.99
CA GLN A 63 6.86 -7.71 -8.31
C GLN A 63 7.29 -7.38 -6.87
N GLU A 64 7.91 -6.22 -6.62
CA GLU A 64 8.25 -5.81 -5.25
C GLU A 64 6.97 -5.57 -4.42
N ILE A 65 5.95 -4.91 -4.97
CA ILE A 65 4.65 -4.78 -4.30
C ILE A 65 4.10 -6.17 -3.95
N TYR A 66 4.09 -7.12 -4.89
CA TYR A 66 3.62 -8.47 -4.59
C TYR A 66 4.39 -9.14 -3.44
N LYS A 67 5.71 -8.98 -3.40
CA LYS A 67 6.56 -9.51 -2.32
C LYS A 67 6.20 -8.89 -0.97
N ASP A 68 5.99 -7.57 -0.92
CA ASP A 68 5.63 -6.86 0.31
C ASP A 68 4.33 -7.40 0.94
N PHE A 69 3.35 -7.78 0.12
CA PHE A 69 2.07 -8.29 0.64
C PHE A 69 2.07 -9.82 0.85
N THR A 70 3.06 -10.53 0.33
CA THR A 70 3.17 -11.99 0.45
C THR A 70 4.09 -12.43 1.58
N TYR A 71 5.17 -11.68 1.82
CA TYR A 71 6.26 -12.11 2.71
C TYR A 71 6.37 -11.34 4.01
N ASN A 72 5.68 -10.21 4.17
CA ASN A 72 5.68 -9.48 5.44
C ASN A 72 4.79 -10.18 6.47
N ASP A 73 5.16 -10.02 7.76
CA ASP A 73 4.32 -10.49 8.85
C ASP A 73 2.96 -9.77 8.81
N HIS A 74 1.88 -10.52 9.07
CA HIS A 74 0.52 -9.99 8.99
C HIS A 74 0.30 -8.79 9.92
N LYS A 75 0.87 -8.79 11.13
CA LYS A 75 0.70 -7.67 12.08
C LYS A 75 1.44 -6.43 11.59
N GLU A 76 2.65 -6.60 11.08
CA GLU A 76 3.42 -5.49 10.49
C GLU A 76 2.71 -4.93 9.27
N LEU A 77 2.12 -5.79 8.42
CA LEU A 77 1.37 -5.35 7.25
C LEU A 77 0.11 -4.57 7.62
N VAL A 78 -0.63 -4.99 8.66
CA VAL A 78 -1.77 -4.23 9.20
C VAL A 78 -1.30 -2.87 9.72
N LEU A 79 -0.21 -2.82 10.48
CA LEU A 79 0.32 -1.57 11.03
C LEU A 79 0.79 -0.62 9.91
N LEU A 80 1.51 -1.14 8.91
CA LEU A 80 1.95 -0.38 7.75
C LEU A 80 0.77 0.15 6.95
N ALA A 81 -0.27 -0.66 6.75
CA ALA A 81 -1.51 -0.23 6.09
C ALA A 81 -2.18 0.93 6.87
N LYS A 82 -2.29 0.81 8.20
CA LYS A 82 -2.79 1.90 9.05
C LYS A 82 -1.94 3.16 8.94
N LEU A 83 -0.61 3.04 8.95
CA LEU A 83 0.29 4.17 8.77
C LEU A 83 0.05 4.86 7.42
N LYS A 84 0.09 4.10 6.32
CA LYS A 84 -0.04 4.65 4.96
C LYS A 84 -1.43 5.22 4.66
N LEU A 85 -2.47 4.70 5.30
CA LEU A 85 -3.84 5.22 5.21
C LEU A 85 -4.15 6.29 6.27
N SER A 86 -3.19 6.70 7.09
CA SER A 86 -3.39 7.68 8.18
C SER A 86 -4.48 7.27 9.19
N ARG A 87 -4.51 5.98 9.56
CA ARG A 87 -5.47 5.34 10.47
C ARG A 87 -4.81 4.68 11.69
N LEU A 88 -3.62 5.12 12.09
CA LEU A 88 -2.98 4.66 13.33
C LEU A 88 -3.82 5.10 14.54
N SER A 89 -4.02 4.20 15.51
CA SER A 89 -4.53 4.55 16.83
C SER A 89 -3.41 4.98 17.77
N GLU A 90 -3.75 5.58 18.91
CA GLU A 90 -2.80 5.90 19.98
C GLU A 90 -2.07 4.64 20.48
N ASP A 91 -2.80 3.52 20.61
CA ASP A 91 -2.22 2.23 21.00
C ASP A 91 -1.23 1.72 19.95
N ASP A 92 -1.55 1.84 18.65
CA ASP A 92 -0.64 1.45 17.58
C ASP A 92 0.68 2.24 17.67
N ILE A 93 0.59 3.55 17.92
CA ILE A 93 1.76 4.44 18.07
C ILE A 93 2.58 4.05 19.30
N LYS A 94 1.92 3.87 20.45
CA LYS A 94 2.55 3.55 21.72
C LYS A 94 3.28 2.19 21.68
N GLU A 95 2.64 1.17 21.11
CA GLU A 95 3.18 -0.19 21.07
C GLU A 95 4.28 -0.36 20.01
N ASN A 96 4.24 0.42 18.92
CA ASN A 96 5.10 0.22 17.75
C ASN A 96 6.02 1.40 17.43
N LYS A 97 6.22 2.33 18.39
CA LYS A 97 6.96 3.59 18.20
C LYS A 97 8.26 3.45 17.40
N ARG A 98 9.16 2.54 17.78
CA ARG A 98 10.46 2.36 17.11
C ARG A 98 10.32 1.94 15.64
N LEU A 99 9.36 1.05 15.36
CA LEU A 99 9.11 0.56 14.01
C LEU A 99 8.49 1.66 13.14
N LEU A 100 7.56 2.43 13.72
CA LEU A 100 6.95 3.58 13.07
C LEU A 100 7.99 4.68 12.76
N GLU A 101 8.88 5.00 13.70
CA GLU A 101 10.00 5.92 13.48
C GLU A 101 10.93 5.44 12.36
N PHE A 102 11.25 4.13 12.33
CA PHE A 102 12.03 3.53 11.24
C PHE A 102 11.33 3.69 9.87
N TRP A 103 9.99 3.65 9.85
CA TRP A 103 9.18 3.91 8.65
C TRP A 103 8.92 5.40 8.37
N GLY A 104 9.55 6.31 9.13
CA GLY A 104 9.44 7.76 8.92
C GLY A 104 8.16 8.38 9.47
N PHE A 105 7.50 7.74 10.43
CA PHE A 105 6.42 8.39 11.18
C PHE A 105 7.00 9.42 12.14
N GLU A 106 6.57 10.68 11.97
CA GLU A 106 6.86 11.77 12.89
C GLU A 106 5.61 12.04 13.73
N ASP A 107 5.74 11.83 15.04
CA ASP A 107 4.65 12.08 15.99
C ASP A 107 4.41 13.59 16.13
N ARG A 108 3.39 14.10 15.43
CA ARG A 108 3.03 15.53 15.45
C ARG A 108 2.33 15.96 16.74
N ALA A 109 2.25 15.12 17.78
CA ALA A 109 1.66 15.49 19.07
C ALA A 109 2.54 16.41 19.94
N THR A 110 3.54 17.09 19.37
CA THR A 110 4.36 18.10 20.06
C THR A 110 4.41 19.42 19.29
N GLU A 111 3.25 20.04 19.09
CA GLU A 111 3.10 21.51 18.96
C GLU A 111 1.93 22.00 19.80
#